data_AF-A0A2S6WWH9-F1
#
_entry.id   AF-A0A2S6WWH9-F1
#
_cell.length_a   1.000
_cell.length_b   1.000
_cell.length_c   1.000
_cell.angle_alpha   90.00
_cell.angle_beta   90.00
_cell.angle_gamma   90.00
#
_symmetry.space_group_name_H-M   'P 1'
#
loop_
_entity.id
_entity.type
_entity.pdbx_description
1 polymer ?
#
loop_
_entity_poly.entity_id
_entity_poly.type
_entity_poly.pdbx_seq_one_letter_code
_entity_poly.pdbx_strand_id
1 'polypeptide(L)'
;MSRRRVAATALRLALGAHRRALAATLLFAVVEATGPIAAAWLTKQLIDSLTGHGTREVTAIAAALAATGVLLALLPYVDDLCQGVLTRAVALTAQDRLFRAVNAHPGLDLYEDPVRLDRLRLAQQSGQDTPVQLVQCALIVLRSGWTLVGFAGVLAAVSPVLAGLVLLGAVPKLVAELRLARATAAAFAGVTAGERREAFFSTLLGGTTAAKEIRLFGIGDVLRERMLVERRAVNRIRHRLDVRRLSVNSLPTLLASGVAGGGLLWAVGRVSAGTLTVGDLSVFLAAVASVQGGLGSAVTAVANGHQHLLVFAEYVAVAEGGARRGGSQTPCTTGSSSTTCGSVTPRICRGYCGA
;
A
#
# COMPACT_ATOMS: atom_id res chain seq x y z
N MET A 1 -18.42 -8.87 3.60
CA MET A 1 -18.42 -8.17 2.29
C MET A 1 -17.31 -8.73 1.41
N SER A 2 -17.49 -8.83 0.09
CA SER A 2 -16.42 -9.33 -0.78
C SER A 2 -15.31 -8.27 -0.96
N ARG A 3 -14.03 -8.69 -0.90
CA ARG A 3 -12.85 -7.81 -1.00
C ARG A 3 -12.88 -6.91 -2.23
N ARG A 4 -13.43 -7.42 -3.35
CA ARG A 4 -13.62 -6.67 -4.60
C ARG A 4 -14.54 -5.47 -4.44
N ARG A 5 -15.60 -5.57 -3.62
CA ARG A 5 -16.51 -4.44 -3.35
C ARG A 5 -15.83 -3.35 -2.55
N VAL A 6 -15.06 -3.72 -1.52
CA VAL A 6 -14.32 -2.76 -0.68
C VAL A 6 -13.30 -1.98 -1.50
N ALA A 7 -12.53 -2.66 -2.36
CA ALA A 7 -11.59 -2.02 -3.28
C ALA A 7 -12.29 -1.10 -4.30
N ALA A 8 -13.44 -1.53 -4.85
CA ALA A 8 -14.22 -0.70 -5.76
C ALA A 8 -14.79 0.55 -5.07
N THR A 9 -15.20 0.46 -3.80
CA THR A 9 -15.66 1.61 -3.01
C THR A 9 -14.52 2.59 -2.73
N ALA A 10 -13.32 2.09 -2.40
CA ALA A 10 -12.13 2.93 -2.25
C ALA A 10 -11.78 3.68 -3.55
N LEU A 11 -11.80 2.97 -4.68
CA LEU A 11 -11.53 3.58 -6.00
C LEU A 11 -12.60 4.61 -6.37
N ARG A 12 -13.88 4.34 -6.10
CA ARG A 12 -14.97 5.30 -6.29
C ARG A 12 -14.87 6.51 -5.37
N LEU A 13 -14.39 6.34 -4.14
CA LEU A 13 -14.09 7.46 -3.25
C LEU A 13 -12.99 8.34 -3.84
N ALA A 14 -11.91 7.73 -4.32
CA ALA A 14 -10.78 8.45 -4.91
C ALA A 14 -11.20 9.21 -6.20
N LEU A 15 -11.98 8.56 -7.06
CA LEU A 15 -12.52 9.17 -8.28
C LEU A 15 -13.54 10.29 -8.00
N GLY A 16 -14.34 10.14 -6.93
CA GLY A 16 -15.36 11.11 -6.54
C GLY A 16 -14.81 12.30 -5.74
N ALA A 17 -13.66 12.17 -5.08
CA ALA A 17 -13.05 13.24 -4.29
C ALA A 17 -12.41 14.30 -5.18
N HIS A 18 -11.49 13.92 -6.07
CA HIS A 18 -10.80 14.89 -6.94
C HIS A 18 -10.23 14.26 -8.21
N ARG A 19 -11.07 14.08 -9.23
CA ARG A 19 -10.71 13.41 -10.51
C ARG A 19 -9.47 14.01 -11.19
N ARG A 20 -9.27 15.33 -11.10
CA ARG A 20 -8.11 16.02 -11.68
C ARG A 20 -6.81 15.69 -10.95
N ALA A 21 -6.83 15.63 -9.61
CA ALA A 21 -5.64 15.32 -8.84
C ALA A 21 -5.25 13.84 -9.02
N LEU A 22 -6.24 12.94 -9.07
CA LEU A 22 -6.01 11.54 -9.36
C LEU A 22 -5.40 11.33 -10.75
N ALA A 23 -5.95 11.99 -11.77
CA ALA A 23 -5.38 11.95 -13.12
C ALA A 23 -3.95 12.51 -13.17
N ALA A 24 -3.68 13.61 -12.46
CA ALA A 24 -2.33 14.17 -12.34
C ALA A 24 -1.36 13.18 -11.68
N THR A 25 -1.72 12.58 -10.53
CA THR A 25 -0.86 11.57 -9.87
C THR A 25 -0.65 10.32 -10.73
N LEU A 26 -1.64 9.89 -11.51
CA LEU A 26 -1.46 8.78 -12.45
C LEU A 26 -0.50 9.16 -13.59
N LEU A 27 -0.63 10.37 -14.12
CA LEU A 27 0.29 10.89 -15.14
C LEU A 27 1.71 10.94 -14.58
N PHE A 28 1.91 11.50 -13.40
CA PHE A 28 3.21 11.58 -12.74
C PHE A 28 3.79 10.19 -12.47
N ALA A 29 2.99 9.23 -12.00
CA ALA A 29 3.45 7.85 -11.81
C ALA A 29 3.97 7.20 -13.10
N VAL A 30 3.33 7.47 -14.25
CA VAL A 30 3.81 7.00 -15.56
C VAL A 30 5.10 7.73 -15.97
N VAL A 31 5.14 9.05 -15.85
CA VAL A 31 6.33 9.86 -16.17
C VAL A 31 7.53 9.40 -15.34
N GLU A 32 7.33 9.19 -14.05
CA GLU A 32 8.36 8.76 -13.11
C GLU A 32 8.82 7.32 -13.35
N ALA A 33 7.96 6.45 -13.86
CA ALA A 33 8.34 5.11 -14.31
C ALA A 33 9.11 5.14 -15.65
N THR A 34 8.81 6.09 -16.53
CA THR A 34 9.52 6.26 -17.81
C THR A 34 10.88 6.95 -17.68
N GLY A 35 11.07 7.77 -16.64
CA GLY A 35 12.30 8.52 -16.43
C GLY A 35 13.57 7.66 -16.41
N PRO A 36 13.66 6.62 -15.57
CA PRO A 36 14.82 5.72 -15.53
C PRO A 36 15.08 5.00 -16.86
N ILE A 37 14.02 4.70 -17.62
CA ILE A 37 14.10 4.04 -18.92
C ILE A 37 14.71 5.00 -19.96
N ALA A 38 14.22 6.24 -20.01
CA ALA A 38 14.76 7.28 -20.89
C ALA A 38 16.23 7.59 -20.54
N ALA A 39 16.55 7.72 -19.25
CA ALA A 39 17.90 7.94 -18.78
C ALA A 39 18.85 6.80 -19.20
N ALA A 40 18.42 5.53 -19.05
CA ALA A 40 19.21 4.38 -19.48
C ALA A 40 19.45 4.38 -21.00
N TRP A 41 18.43 4.69 -21.81
CA TRP A 41 18.55 4.74 -23.26
C TRP A 41 19.44 5.90 -23.75
N LEU A 42 19.32 7.08 -23.14
CA LEU A 42 20.18 8.22 -23.43
C LEU A 42 21.63 7.95 -23.01
N THR A 43 21.83 7.25 -21.89
CA THR A 43 23.17 6.83 -21.44
C THR A 43 23.79 5.86 -22.46
N LYS A 44 23.02 4.91 -22.97
CA LYS A 44 23.47 4.04 -24.07
C LYS A 44 23.91 4.85 -25.30
N GLN A 45 23.04 5.71 -25.82
CA GLN A 45 23.37 6.52 -27.00
C GLN A 45 24.62 7.37 -26.77
N LEU A 46 24.76 7.96 -25.59
CA LEU A 46 25.92 8.76 -25.25
C LEU A 46 27.20 7.93 -25.28
N ILE A 47 27.19 6.74 -24.67
CA ILE A 47 28.33 5.83 -24.65
C ILE A 47 28.68 5.37 -26.07
N ASP A 48 27.68 4.95 -26.85
CA ASP A 48 27.89 4.45 -28.21
C ASP A 48 28.45 5.54 -29.12
N SER A 49 27.92 6.78 -29.03
CA SER A 49 28.43 7.93 -29.77
C SER A 49 29.84 8.35 -29.36
N LEU A 50 30.20 8.23 -28.08
CA LEU A 50 31.57 8.49 -27.60
C LEU A 50 32.58 7.45 -28.10
N THR A 51 32.14 6.21 -28.30
CA THR A 51 32.96 5.16 -28.93
C THR A 51 33.00 5.27 -30.46
N GLY A 52 32.14 6.11 -31.06
CA GLY A 52 32.11 6.42 -32.49
C GLY A 52 32.76 7.77 -32.85
N HIS A 53 32.87 8.08 -34.15
CA HIS A 53 33.61 9.25 -34.68
C HIS A 53 32.78 10.55 -34.83
N GLY A 54 31.75 10.81 -33.99
CA GLY A 54 30.84 11.96 -34.16
C GLY A 54 30.74 12.89 -32.94
N THR A 55 31.46 14.01 -32.93
CA THR A 55 31.54 14.92 -31.76
C THR A 55 30.34 15.85 -31.58
N ARG A 56 29.67 16.27 -32.66
CA ARG A 56 28.55 17.25 -32.59
C ARG A 56 27.29 16.64 -31.99
N GLU A 57 27.02 15.37 -32.27
CA GLU A 57 25.83 14.65 -31.78
C GLU A 57 25.94 14.29 -30.29
N VAL A 58 27.15 14.03 -29.80
CA VAL A 58 27.45 13.72 -28.39
C VAL A 58 27.03 14.85 -27.45
N THR A 59 27.32 16.11 -27.80
CA THR A 59 26.97 17.26 -26.94
C THR A 59 25.46 17.43 -26.76
N ALA A 60 24.68 17.19 -27.81
CA ALA A 60 23.23 17.24 -27.75
C ALA A 60 22.64 16.11 -26.89
N ILE A 61 23.18 14.89 -27.03
CA ILE A 61 22.76 13.73 -26.22
C ILE A 61 23.13 13.95 -24.74
N ALA A 62 24.32 14.47 -24.46
CA ALA A 62 24.76 14.80 -23.10
C ALA A 62 23.88 15.87 -22.46
N ALA A 63 23.51 16.92 -23.20
CA ALA A 63 22.59 17.94 -22.75
C ALA A 63 21.19 17.38 -22.47
N ALA A 64 20.68 16.49 -23.33
CA ALA A 64 19.41 15.81 -23.13
C ALA A 64 19.43 14.90 -21.89
N LEU A 65 20.52 14.17 -21.67
CA LEU A 65 20.70 13.33 -20.47
C LEU A 65 20.76 14.18 -19.20
N ALA A 66 21.50 15.29 -19.21
CA ALA A 66 21.56 16.23 -18.09
C ALA A 66 20.18 16.84 -17.77
N ALA A 67 19.46 17.29 -18.80
CA ALA A 67 18.09 17.81 -18.65
C ALA A 67 17.13 16.75 -18.09
N THR A 68 17.25 15.51 -18.55
CA THR A 68 16.48 14.37 -18.02
C THR A 68 16.82 14.12 -16.54
N GLY A 69 18.10 14.16 -16.17
CA GLY A 69 18.53 14.02 -14.77
C GLY A 69 17.97 15.11 -13.85
N VAL A 70 18.01 16.37 -14.28
CA VAL A 70 17.41 17.49 -13.54
C VAL A 70 15.90 17.31 -13.41
N LEU A 71 15.22 16.90 -14.48
CA LEU A 71 13.79 16.63 -14.45
C LEU A 71 13.45 15.50 -13.46
N LEU A 72 14.18 14.39 -13.49
CA LEU A 72 13.99 13.29 -12.53
C LEU A 72 14.29 13.69 -11.09
N ALA A 73 15.20 14.63 -10.85
CA ALA A 73 15.50 15.13 -9.51
C ALA A 73 14.37 16.03 -8.97
N LEU A 74 13.70 16.79 -9.85
CA LEU A 74 12.61 17.70 -9.46
C LEU A 74 11.24 17.02 -9.40
N LEU A 75 11.04 15.95 -10.17
CA LEU A 75 9.76 15.25 -10.31
C LEU A 75 9.15 14.78 -8.97
N PRO A 76 9.93 14.22 -8.01
CA PRO A 76 9.37 13.73 -6.74
C PRO A 76 8.74 14.84 -5.90
N TYR A 77 9.26 16.07 -5.95
CA TYR A 77 8.70 17.20 -5.19
C TYR A 77 7.32 17.62 -5.72
N VAL A 78 7.14 17.57 -7.04
CA VAL A 78 5.87 17.89 -7.68
C VAL A 78 4.86 16.76 -7.46
N ASP A 79 5.31 15.51 -7.55
CA ASP A 79 4.48 14.35 -7.26
C ASP A 79 4.00 14.36 -5.81
N ASP A 80 4.89 14.62 -4.83
CA ASP A 80 4.53 14.70 -3.41
C ASP A 80 3.47 15.79 -3.15
N LEU A 81 3.59 16.95 -3.81
CA LEU A 81 2.59 18.02 -3.72
C LEU A 81 1.23 17.57 -4.28
N CYS A 82 1.22 16.90 -5.43
CA CYS A 82 0.01 16.37 -6.06
C CYS A 82 -0.62 15.25 -5.22
N GLN A 83 0.19 14.33 -4.67
CA GLN A 83 -0.24 13.31 -3.74
C GLN A 83 -0.81 13.91 -2.45
N GLY A 84 -0.20 14.97 -1.92
CA GLY A 84 -0.69 15.69 -0.74
C GLY A 84 -2.04 16.37 -0.97
N VAL A 85 -2.28 16.93 -2.17
CA VAL A 85 -3.60 17.47 -2.55
C VAL A 85 -4.65 16.35 -2.65
N LEU A 86 -4.33 15.25 -3.33
CA LEU A 86 -5.22 14.11 -3.46
C LEU A 86 -5.57 13.51 -2.08
N THR A 87 -4.55 13.34 -1.24
CA THR A 87 -4.66 12.80 0.12
C THR A 87 -5.63 13.62 0.96
N ARG A 88 -5.44 14.94 1.00
CA ARG A 88 -6.31 15.86 1.74
C ARG A 88 -7.75 15.82 1.20
N ALA A 89 -7.94 15.82 -0.12
CA ALA A 89 -9.28 15.75 -0.72
C ALA A 89 -10.01 14.43 -0.41
N VAL A 90 -9.30 13.30 -0.46
CA VAL A 90 -9.84 11.98 -0.13
C VAL A 90 -10.21 11.90 1.35
N ALA A 91 -9.33 12.36 2.25
CA ALA A 91 -9.59 12.39 3.69
C ALA A 91 -10.81 13.25 4.03
N LEU A 92 -10.91 14.46 3.46
CA LEU A 92 -12.07 15.35 3.63
C LEU A 92 -13.38 14.69 3.16
N THR A 93 -13.36 14.07 1.99
CA THR A 93 -14.55 13.41 1.42
C THR A 93 -14.97 12.20 2.24
N ALA A 94 -14.00 11.42 2.75
CA ALA A 94 -14.28 10.28 3.61
C ALA A 94 -14.88 10.72 4.94
N GLN A 95 -14.30 11.75 5.56
CA GLN A 95 -14.76 12.31 6.83
C GLN A 95 -16.18 12.92 6.72
N ASP A 96 -16.45 13.70 5.68
CA ASP A 96 -17.78 14.26 5.41
C ASP A 96 -18.82 13.16 5.19
N ARG A 97 -18.51 12.11 4.40
CA ARG A 97 -19.42 10.96 4.23
C ARG A 97 -19.70 10.25 5.54
N LEU A 98 -18.69 10.04 6.38
CA LEU A 98 -18.86 9.39 7.68
C LEU A 98 -19.77 10.23 8.59
N PHE A 99 -19.51 11.53 8.73
CA PHE A 99 -20.33 12.38 9.60
C PHE A 99 -21.75 12.58 9.08
N ARG A 100 -21.96 12.63 7.76
CA ARG A 100 -23.32 12.61 7.21
C ARG A 100 -24.05 11.31 7.55
N ALA A 101 -23.39 10.16 7.46
CA ALA A 101 -23.98 8.87 7.81
C ALA A 101 -24.30 8.76 9.32
N VAL A 102 -23.48 9.38 10.17
CA VAL A 102 -23.71 9.47 11.62
C VAL A 102 -24.87 10.41 11.94
N ASN A 103 -24.92 11.60 11.32
CA ASN A 103 -26.01 12.56 11.54
C ASN A 103 -27.35 12.07 10.99
N ALA A 104 -27.33 11.22 9.96
CA ALA A 104 -28.52 10.56 9.44
C ALA A 104 -28.98 9.39 10.33
N HIS A 105 -28.21 8.98 11.36
CA HIS A 105 -28.65 7.98 12.32
C HIS A 105 -29.63 8.62 13.32
N PRO A 106 -30.87 8.11 13.41
CA PRO A 106 -31.85 8.63 14.34
C PRO A 106 -31.61 8.01 15.73
N GLY A 107 -31.40 8.86 16.73
CA GLY A 107 -31.26 8.47 18.14
C GLY A 107 -29.82 8.50 18.69
N LEU A 108 -29.69 8.14 19.97
CA LEU A 108 -28.42 8.08 20.71
C LEU A 108 -27.86 6.65 20.85
N ASP A 109 -28.51 5.67 20.21
CA ASP A 109 -28.17 4.25 20.31
C ASP A 109 -26.74 3.92 19.82
N LEU A 110 -26.17 4.75 18.95
CA LEU A 110 -24.78 4.67 18.50
C LEU A 110 -23.78 5.04 19.61
N TYR A 111 -24.17 5.91 20.54
CA TYR A 111 -23.34 6.42 21.64
C TYR A 111 -23.56 5.66 22.95
N GLU A 112 -24.76 5.13 23.16
CA GLU A 112 -25.13 4.38 24.37
C GLU A 112 -24.55 2.96 24.38
N ASP A 113 -24.43 2.32 23.21
CA ASP A 113 -23.84 0.98 23.09
C ASP A 113 -22.31 1.08 22.91
N PRO A 114 -21.49 0.58 23.86
CA PRO A 114 -20.04 0.66 23.79
C PRO A 114 -19.46 -0.06 22.57
N VAL A 115 -20.11 -1.12 22.08
CA VAL A 115 -19.66 -1.85 20.89
C VAL A 115 -19.85 -0.99 19.64
N ARG A 116 -20.94 -0.22 19.57
CA ARG A 116 -21.21 0.67 18.42
C ARG A 116 -20.34 1.92 18.46
N LEU A 117 -20.11 2.47 19.64
CA LEU A 117 -19.20 3.59 19.82
C LEU A 117 -17.76 3.22 19.44
N ASP A 118 -17.31 2.02 19.79
CA ASP A 118 -15.98 1.53 19.39
C ASP A 118 -15.87 1.38 17.86
N ARG A 119 -16.90 0.82 17.20
CA ARG A 119 -16.96 0.77 15.73
C ARG A 119 -16.95 2.14 15.08
N LEU A 120 -17.64 3.13 15.66
CA LEU A 120 -17.60 4.51 15.16
C LEU A 120 -16.19 5.09 15.29
N ARG A 121 -15.52 4.93 16.43
CA ARG A 121 -14.14 5.39 16.65
C ARG A 121 -13.17 4.72 15.68
N LEU A 122 -13.31 3.40 15.48
CA LEU A 122 -12.54 2.65 14.49
C LEU A 122 -12.82 3.15 13.06
N ALA A 123 -14.06 3.44 12.71
CA ALA A 123 -14.42 4.01 11.41
C ALA A 123 -13.84 5.42 11.23
N GLN A 124 -13.82 6.26 12.27
CA GLN A 124 -13.20 7.58 12.23
C GLN A 124 -11.69 7.49 12.01
N GLN A 125 -11.00 6.65 12.80
CA GLN A 125 -9.55 6.44 12.67
C GLN A 125 -9.20 5.87 11.30
N SER A 126 -9.93 4.84 10.85
CA SER A 126 -9.67 4.22 9.55
C SER A 126 -10.03 5.11 8.37
N GLY A 127 -11.08 5.94 8.48
CA GLY A 127 -11.55 6.83 7.42
C GLY A 127 -10.59 7.96 7.05
N GLN A 128 -9.68 8.36 7.96
CA GLN A 128 -8.70 9.42 7.70
C GLN A 128 -7.51 8.92 6.86
N ASP A 129 -6.83 7.86 7.29
CA ASP A 129 -5.55 7.46 6.68
C ASP A 129 -5.67 6.28 5.71
N THR A 130 -6.59 5.36 5.97
CA THR A 130 -6.65 4.08 5.24
C THR A 130 -7.01 4.23 3.75
N PRO A 131 -7.98 5.08 3.35
CA PRO A 131 -8.32 5.25 1.93
C PRO A 131 -7.14 5.81 1.12
N VAL A 132 -6.37 6.71 1.73
CA VAL A 132 -5.19 7.33 1.14
C VAL A 132 -4.10 6.29 0.93
N GLN A 133 -3.79 5.51 1.98
CA GLN A 133 -2.79 4.45 1.93
C GLN A 133 -3.13 3.39 0.87
N LEU A 134 -4.42 3.09 0.66
CA LEU A 134 -4.87 2.20 -0.43
C LEU A 134 -4.56 2.75 -1.81
N VAL A 135 -4.82 4.04 -2.05
CA VAL A 135 -4.53 4.71 -3.32
C VAL A 135 -3.01 4.73 -3.56
N GLN A 136 -2.22 5.07 -2.54
CA GLN A 136 -0.76 5.06 -2.63
C GLN A 136 -0.21 3.66 -2.94
N CYS A 137 -0.69 2.61 -2.27
CA CYS A 137 -0.30 1.24 -2.58
C CYS A 137 -0.64 0.88 -4.03
N ALA A 138 -1.81 1.28 -4.53
CA ALA A 138 -2.19 1.03 -5.92
C ALA A 138 -1.28 1.77 -6.92
N LEU A 139 -0.93 3.03 -6.64
CA LEU A 139 0.00 3.81 -7.47
C LEU A 139 1.39 3.19 -7.51
N ILE A 140 1.92 2.72 -6.37
CA ILE A 140 3.22 2.04 -6.32
C ILE A 140 3.18 0.76 -7.15
N VAL A 141 2.14 -0.06 -7.03
CA VAL A 141 2.00 -1.30 -7.83
C VAL A 141 1.93 -0.99 -9.33
N LEU A 142 1.16 0.03 -9.72
CA LEU A 142 1.05 0.46 -11.11
C LEU A 142 2.40 0.95 -11.66
N ARG A 143 3.09 1.82 -10.90
CA ARG A 143 4.40 2.37 -11.25
C ARG A 143 5.43 1.26 -11.39
N SER A 144 5.57 0.38 -10.39
CA SER A 144 6.51 -0.73 -10.44
C SER A 144 6.21 -1.67 -11.61
N GLY A 145 4.93 -1.95 -11.88
CA GLY A 145 4.51 -2.73 -13.05
C GLY A 145 4.91 -2.08 -14.37
N TRP A 146 4.72 -0.76 -14.50
CA TRP A 146 5.14 0.00 -15.68
C TRP A 146 6.65 -0.01 -15.87
N THR A 147 7.41 0.21 -14.80
CA THR A 147 8.88 0.13 -14.82
C THR A 147 9.36 -1.25 -15.26
N LEU A 148 8.75 -2.33 -14.74
CA LEU A 148 9.06 -3.71 -15.12
C LEU A 148 8.80 -3.96 -16.60
N VAL A 149 7.62 -3.58 -17.12
CA VAL A 149 7.25 -3.74 -18.54
C VAL A 149 8.17 -2.90 -19.43
N GLY A 150 8.46 -1.66 -19.03
CA GLY A 150 9.27 -0.75 -19.81
C GLY A 150 10.73 -1.20 -19.92
N PHE A 151 11.36 -1.62 -18.82
CA PHE A 151 12.70 -2.20 -18.88
C PHE A 151 12.73 -3.54 -19.60
N ALA A 152 11.71 -4.39 -19.45
CA ALA A 152 11.61 -5.62 -20.23
C ALA A 152 11.52 -5.33 -21.74
N GLY A 153 10.75 -4.30 -22.14
CA GLY A 153 10.63 -3.88 -23.54
C GLY A 153 11.93 -3.33 -24.10
N VAL A 154 12.62 -2.44 -23.37
CA VAL A 154 13.92 -1.91 -23.79
C VAL A 154 14.96 -3.03 -23.90
N LEU A 155 14.99 -3.95 -22.92
CA LEU A 155 15.96 -5.03 -22.93
C LEU A 155 15.67 -6.04 -24.05
N ALA A 156 14.40 -6.31 -24.37
CA ALA A 156 14.01 -7.14 -25.49
C ALA A 156 14.39 -6.53 -26.84
N ALA A 157 14.32 -5.20 -26.97
CA ALA A 157 14.76 -4.47 -28.16
C ALA A 157 16.29 -4.50 -28.35
N VAL A 158 17.05 -4.54 -27.24
CA VAL A 158 18.51 -4.66 -27.26
C VAL A 158 18.95 -6.11 -27.53
N SER A 159 18.52 -7.04 -26.68
CA SER A 159 18.84 -8.46 -26.81
C SER A 159 17.78 -9.31 -26.08
N PRO A 160 17.02 -10.15 -26.81
CA PRO A 160 16.02 -11.02 -26.18
C PRO A 160 16.65 -12.02 -25.19
N VAL A 161 17.94 -12.34 -25.37
CA VAL A 161 18.70 -13.20 -24.46
C VAL A 161 18.88 -12.53 -23.09
N LEU A 162 19.29 -11.25 -23.07
CA LEU A 162 19.43 -10.49 -21.83
C LEU A 162 18.09 -10.29 -21.13
N ALA A 163 17.02 -10.04 -21.89
CA ALA A 163 15.66 -9.98 -21.37
C ALA A 163 15.25 -11.28 -20.68
N GLY A 164 15.45 -12.42 -21.34
CA GLY A 164 15.17 -13.75 -20.76
C GLY A 164 15.97 -14.01 -19.49
N LEU A 165 17.24 -13.59 -19.46
CA LEU A 165 18.13 -13.77 -18.32
C LEU A 165 17.64 -12.98 -17.09
N VAL A 166 17.28 -11.70 -17.26
CA VAL A 166 16.74 -10.88 -16.17
C VAL A 166 15.41 -11.43 -15.66
N LEU A 167 14.53 -11.88 -16.56
CA LEU A 167 13.26 -12.50 -16.19
C LEU A 167 13.46 -13.80 -15.39
N LEU A 168 14.42 -14.63 -15.79
CA LEU A 168 14.79 -15.84 -15.05
C LEU A 168 15.25 -15.55 -13.61
N GLY A 169 15.99 -14.46 -13.39
CA GLY A 169 16.37 -14.02 -12.04
C GLY A 169 15.21 -13.39 -11.25
N ALA A 170 14.31 -12.69 -11.93
CA ALA A 170 13.18 -11.98 -11.32
C ALA A 170 12.08 -12.91 -10.77
N VAL A 171 11.74 -13.98 -11.50
CA VAL A 171 10.67 -14.92 -11.14
C VAL A 171 10.85 -15.59 -9.77
N PRO A 172 11.99 -16.23 -9.45
CA PRO A 172 12.18 -16.87 -8.14
C PRO A 172 12.18 -15.85 -7.00
N LYS A 173 12.73 -14.64 -7.24
CA LYS A 173 12.69 -13.52 -6.28
C LYS A 173 11.24 -13.11 -5.99
N LEU A 174 10.41 -12.95 -7.03
CA LEU A 174 8.99 -12.61 -6.89
C LEU A 174 8.23 -13.67 -6.06
N VAL A 175 8.47 -14.95 -6.32
CA VAL A 175 7.81 -16.04 -5.57
C VAL A 175 8.19 -16.02 -4.10
N ALA A 176 9.47 -15.80 -3.79
CA ALA A 176 9.97 -15.72 -2.41
C ALA A 176 9.35 -14.54 -1.65
N GLU A 177 9.31 -13.37 -2.29
CA GLU A 177 8.69 -12.16 -1.77
C GLU A 177 7.18 -12.34 -1.50
N LEU A 178 6.45 -12.98 -2.41
CA LEU A 178 5.03 -13.29 -2.21
C LEU A 178 4.79 -14.26 -1.04
N ARG A 179 5.66 -15.25 -0.84
CA ARG A 179 5.59 -16.17 0.31
C ARG A 179 5.81 -15.42 1.62
N LEU A 180 6.77 -14.49 1.62
CA LEU A 180 7.08 -13.66 2.77
C LEU A 180 5.96 -12.66 3.09
N ALA A 181 5.36 -12.05 2.08
CA ALA A 181 4.21 -11.16 2.25
C ALA A 181 3.04 -11.89 2.95
N ARG A 182 2.75 -13.13 2.54
CA ARG A 182 1.74 -13.98 3.20
C ARG A 182 2.10 -14.31 4.65
N ALA A 183 3.37 -14.63 4.92
CA ALA A 183 3.84 -14.90 6.27
C ALA A 183 3.69 -13.68 7.19
N THR A 184 4.04 -12.50 6.69
CA THR A 184 3.91 -11.22 7.40
C THR A 184 2.43 -10.92 7.68
N ALA A 185 1.56 -11.08 6.69
CA ALA A 185 0.12 -10.90 6.84
C ALA A 185 -0.50 -11.86 7.88
N ALA A 186 -0.06 -13.13 7.91
CA ALA A 186 -0.54 -14.11 8.89
C ALA A 186 -0.07 -13.78 10.33
N ALA A 187 1.14 -13.25 10.48
CA ALA A 187 1.69 -12.85 11.78
C ALA A 187 1.05 -11.56 12.34
N PHE A 188 0.41 -10.76 11.48
CA PHE A 188 -0.13 -9.44 11.83
C PHE A 188 -1.08 -9.49 13.04
N ALA A 189 -2.04 -10.43 13.06
CA ALA A 189 -3.02 -10.53 14.15
C ALA A 189 -2.38 -10.76 15.52
N GLY A 190 -1.33 -11.59 15.58
CA GLY A 190 -0.59 -11.86 16.82
C GLY A 190 0.23 -10.66 17.30
N VAL A 191 0.83 -9.92 16.36
CA VAL A 191 1.57 -8.69 16.65
C VAL A 191 0.62 -7.60 17.17
N THR A 192 -0.49 -7.34 16.48
CA THR A 192 -1.46 -6.30 16.87
C THR A 192 -2.08 -6.57 18.25
N ALA A 193 -2.41 -7.83 18.57
CA ALA A 193 -2.97 -8.17 19.88
C ALA A 193 -1.98 -7.92 21.02
N GLY A 194 -0.71 -8.32 20.83
CA GLY A 194 0.35 -8.07 21.82
C GLY A 194 0.66 -6.59 22.00
N GLU A 195 0.77 -5.84 20.90
CA GLU A 195 0.99 -4.38 20.93
C GLU A 195 -0.14 -3.63 21.64
N ARG A 196 -1.40 -4.03 21.44
CA ARG A 196 -2.54 -3.43 22.16
C ARG A 196 -2.45 -3.66 23.67
N ARG A 197 -2.06 -4.86 24.12
CA ARG A 197 -1.87 -5.14 25.55
C ARG A 197 -0.66 -4.41 26.13
N GLU A 198 0.45 -4.36 25.38
CA GLU A 198 1.62 -3.57 25.75
C GLU A 198 1.25 -2.08 25.92
N ALA A 199 0.53 -1.51 24.96
CA ALA A 199 0.07 -0.13 25.01
C ALA A 199 -0.87 0.13 26.20
N PHE A 200 -1.77 -0.82 26.51
CA PHE A 200 -2.64 -0.74 27.67
C PHE A 200 -1.84 -0.69 28.98
N PHE A 201 -0.91 -1.62 29.20
CA PHE A 201 -0.09 -1.63 30.41
C PHE A 201 0.84 -0.41 30.50
N SER A 202 1.42 0.02 29.38
CA SER A 202 2.24 1.23 29.29
C SER A 202 1.44 2.47 29.69
N THR A 203 0.21 2.60 29.18
CA THR A 203 -0.69 3.70 29.52
C THR A 203 -1.08 3.66 31.00
N LEU A 204 -1.31 2.49 31.57
CA LEU A 204 -1.66 2.31 32.98
C LEU A 204 -0.50 2.68 33.92
N LEU A 205 0.73 2.28 33.56
CA LEU A 205 1.94 2.58 34.32
C LEU A 205 2.38 4.04 34.19
N GLY A 206 2.17 4.67 33.03
CA GLY A 206 2.50 6.08 32.78
C GLY A 206 1.39 7.08 33.13
N GLY A 207 0.17 6.60 33.35
CA GLY A 207 -1.01 7.42 33.59
C GLY A 207 -1.14 7.88 35.04
N THR A 208 -1.54 9.14 35.24
CA THR A 208 -1.75 9.72 36.58
C THR A 208 -3.01 9.17 37.26
N THR A 209 -3.99 8.70 36.49
CA THR A 209 -5.29 8.21 36.97
C THR A 209 -5.17 6.96 37.85
N ALA A 210 -4.33 6.01 37.44
CA ALA A 210 -4.12 4.75 38.16
C ALA A 210 -2.92 4.80 39.14
N ALA A 211 -2.13 5.87 39.12
CA ALA A 211 -0.88 5.96 39.90
C ALA A 211 -1.09 5.82 41.41
N LYS A 212 -2.22 6.31 41.95
CA LYS A 212 -2.54 6.19 43.38
C LYS A 212 -2.84 4.75 43.79
N GLU A 213 -3.62 4.03 42.99
CA GLU A 213 -3.95 2.62 43.22
C GLU A 213 -2.72 1.73 43.06
N ILE A 214 -1.91 1.97 42.02
CA ILE A 214 -0.68 1.19 41.78
C ILE A 214 0.30 1.33 42.94
N ARG A 215 0.46 2.55 43.49
CA ARG A 215 1.30 2.79 44.68
C ARG A 215 0.70 2.22 45.96
N LEU A 216 -0.61 2.34 46.14
CA LEU A 216 -1.31 1.83 47.32
C LEU A 216 -1.24 0.29 47.40
N PHE A 217 -1.41 -0.39 46.28
CA PHE A 217 -1.42 -1.86 46.20
C PHE A 217 -0.04 -2.47 45.84
N GLY A 218 0.98 -1.66 45.52
CA GLY A 218 2.32 -2.15 45.18
C GLY A 218 2.38 -2.99 43.88
N ILE A 219 1.39 -2.89 42.99
CA ILE A 219 1.26 -3.77 41.80
C ILE A 219 2.08 -3.32 40.58
N GLY A 220 2.91 -2.28 40.71
CA GLY A 220 3.67 -1.70 39.59
C GLY A 220 4.62 -2.69 38.92
N ASP A 221 5.35 -3.49 39.70
CA ASP A 221 6.28 -4.49 39.17
C ASP A 221 5.55 -5.63 38.44
N VAL A 222 4.37 -6.03 38.93
CA VAL A 222 3.54 -7.07 38.29
C VAL A 222 3.03 -6.59 36.92
N LEU A 223 2.56 -5.34 36.83
CA LEU A 223 2.12 -4.74 35.57
C LEU A 223 3.29 -4.58 34.59
N ARG A 224 4.46 -4.15 35.07
CA ARG A 224 5.69 -4.08 34.28
C ARG A 224 6.05 -5.45 33.72
N GLU A 225 6.00 -6.50 34.54
CA GLU A 225 6.33 -7.85 34.09
C GLU A 225 5.35 -8.36 33.04
N ARG A 226 4.05 -8.17 33.22
CA ARG A 226 3.02 -8.50 32.21
C ARG A 226 3.25 -7.78 30.89
N MET A 227 3.56 -6.48 30.94
CA MET A 227 3.92 -5.69 29.76
C MET A 227 5.15 -6.28 29.05
N LEU A 228 6.21 -6.61 29.80
CA LEU A 228 7.43 -7.20 29.24
C LEU A 228 7.19 -8.60 28.65
N VAL A 229 6.28 -9.40 29.21
CA VAL A 229 5.88 -10.70 28.64
C VAL A 229 5.26 -10.52 27.26
N GLU A 230 4.30 -9.59 27.12
CA GLU A 230 3.66 -9.28 25.83
C GLU A 230 4.68 -8.73 24.83
N ARG A 231 5.54 -7.79 25.25
CA ARG A 231 6.60 -7.23 24.40
C ARG A 231 7.58 -8.32 23.91
N ARG A 232 8.00 -9.24 24.78
CA ARG A 232 8.86 -10.38 24.40
C ARG A 232 8.13 -11.36 23.47
N ALA A 233 6.82 -11.55 23.63
CA ALA A 233 6.03 -12.37 22.72
C ALA A 233 5.98 -11.77 21.31
N VAL A 234 5.69 -10.47 21.20
CA VAL A 234 5.74 -9.72 19.92
C VAL A 234 7.14 -9.79 19.31
N ASN A 235 8.19 -9.57 20.11
CA ASN A 235 9.56 -9.63 19.63
C ASN A 235 9.94 -11.01 19.09
N ARG A 236 9.48 -12.11 19.73
CA ARG A 236 9.68 -13.47 19.20
C ARG A 236 9.00 -13.69 17.86
N ILE A 237 7.80 -13.13 17.65
CA ILE A 237 7.09 -13.21 16.36
C ILE A 237 7.89 -12.45 15.30
N ARG A 238 8.32 -11.21 15.58
CA ARG A 238 9.13 -10.40 14.67
C ARG A 238 10.47 -11.06 14.33
N HIS A 239 11.20 -11.54 15.33
CA HIS A 239 12.45 -12.27 15.13
C HIS A 239 12.27 -13.52 14.25
N ARG A 240 11.20 -14.30 14.46
CA ARG A 240 10.89 -15.46 13.59
C ARG A 240 10.61 -15.03 12.15
N LEU A 241 9.95 -13.89 11.94
CA LEU A 241 9.76 -13.33 10.59
C LEU A 241 11.10 -12.91 10.00
N ASP A 242 11.98 -12.24 10.75
CA ASP A 242 13.28 -11.79 10.25
C ASP A 242 14.21 -12.96 9.87
N VAL A 243 14.26 -14.01 10.68
CA VAL A 243 14.99 -15.24 10.33
C VAL A 243 14.38 -15.90 9.09
N ARG A 244 13.05 -15.90 8.97
CA ARG A 244 12.35 -16.43 7.79
C ARG A 244 12.58 -15.57 6.54
N ARG A 245 12.70 -14.25 6.68
CA ARG A 245 13.08 -13.33 5.59
C ARG A 245 14.44 -13.70 5.05
N LEU A 246 15.41 -13.86 5.95
CA LEU A 246 16.77 -14.24 5.58
C LEU A 246 16.78 -15.60 4.86
N SER A 247 16.10 -16.62 5.38
CA SER A 247 16.12 -17.96 4.78
C SER A 247 15.34 -18.07 3.47
N VAL A 248 14.22 -17.37 3.34
CA VAL A 248 13.39 -17.40 2.11
C VAL A 248 14.01 -16.56 0.99
N ASN A 249 14.68 -15.44 1.31
CA ASN A 249 15.25 -14.55 0.30
C ASN A 249 16.72 -14.82 -0.02
N SER A 250 17.46 -15.58 0.81
CA SER A 250 18.89 -15.84 0.55
C SER A 250 19.13 -16.52 -0.80
N LEU A 251 18.52 -17.69 -1.04
CA LEU A 251 18.72 -18.45 -2.28
C LEU A 251 18.24 -17.68 -3.53
N PRO A 252 17.04 -17.08 -3.59
CA PRO A 252 16.61 -16.27 -4.73
C PRO A 252 17.50 -15.06 -4.97
N THR A 253 18.02 -14.42 -3.92
CA THR A 253 18.94 -13.28 -4.05
C THR A 253 20.28 -13.74 -4.62
N LEU A 254 20.82 -14.86 -4.14
CA LEU A 254 22.04 -15.46 -4.70
C LEU A 254 21.85 -15.85 -6.16
N LEU A 255 20.72 -16.46 -6.51
CA LEU A 255 20.38 -16.79 -7.91
C LEU A 255 20.26 -15.52 -8.76
N ALA A 256 19.53 -14.50 -8.31
CA ALA A 256 19.37 -13.25 -9.04
C ALA A 256 20.72 -12.51 -9.24
N SER A 257 21.58 -12.50 -8.21
CA SER A 257 22.92 -11.93 -8.29
C SER A 257 23.85 -12.76 -9.20
N GLY A 258 23.77 -14.09 -9.14
CA GLY A 258 24.53 -14.98 -10.02
C GLY A 258 24.11 -14.84 -11.48
N VAL A 259 22.80 -14.70 -11.73
CA VAL A 259 22.24 -14.39 -13.05
C VAL A 259 22.71 -13.02 -13.53
N ALA A 260 22.66 -11.98 -12.69
CA ALA A 260 23.15 -10.65 -13.06
C ALA A 260 24.66 -10.65 -13.37
N GLY A 261 25.48 -11.30 -12.53
CA GLY A 261 26.93 -11.42 -12.71
C GLY A 261 27.31 -12.25 -13.93
N GLY A 262 26.66 -13.41 -14.13
CA GLY A 262 26.85 -14.25 -15.31
C GLY A 262 26.41 -13.55 -16.59
N GLY A 263 25.29 -12.82 -16.55
CA GLY A 263 24.81 -11.98 -17.64
C GLY A 263 25.79 -10.86 -18.00
N LEU A 264 26.40 -10.23 -16.99
CA LEU A 264 27.45 -9.23 -17.18
C LEU A 264 28.68 -9.84 -17.87
N LEU A 265 29.21 -10.98 -17.38
CA LEU A 265 30.35 -11.66 -18.00
C LEU A 265 30.06 -12.07 -19.46
N TRP A 266 28.86 -12.60 -19.70
CA TRP A 266 28.40 -12.96 -21.04
C TRP A 266 28.29 -11.75 -21.96
N ALA A 267 27.70 -10.65 -21.48
CA ALA A 267 27.57 -9.42 -22.23
C ALA A 267 28.93 -8.81 -22.57
N VAL A 268 29.89 -8.82 -21.64
CA VAL A 268 31.27 -8.38 -21.89
C VAL A 268 31.92 -9.20 -23.01
N GLY A 269 31.76 -10.53 -22.99
CA GLY A 269 32.28 -11.39 -24.07
C GLY A 269 31.63 -11.11 -25.44
N ARG A 270 30.35 -10.70 -25.45
CA ARG A 270 29.65 -10.30 -26.69
C ARG A 270 30.06 -8.91 -27.19
N VAL A 271 30.40 -7.99 -26.28
CA VAL A 271 30.97 -6.68 -26.59
C VAL A 271 32.37 -6.85 -27.19
N SER A 272 33.21 -7.71 -26.61
CA SER A 272 34.54 -7.99 -27.18
C SER A 272 34.47 -8.68 -28.55
N ALA A 273 33.40 -9.43 -28.82
CA ALA A 273 33.12 -10.01 -30.12
C ALA A 273 32.47 -9.03 -31.13
N GLY A 274 32.22 -7.77 -30.75
CA GLY A 274 31.61 -6.75 -31.60
C GLY A 274 30.12 -6.95 -31.92
N THR A 275 29.44 -7.87 -31.22
CA THR A 275 28.01 -8.16 -31.43
C THR A 275 27.08 -7.33 -30.55
N LEU A 276 27.62 -6.73 -29.48
CA LEU A 276 26.93 -5.81 -28.57
C LEU A 276 27.79 -4.55 -28.42
N THR A 277 27.13 -3.44 -28.14
CA THR A 277 27.79 -2.16 -27.87
C THR A 277 28.08 -1.99 -26.38
N VAL A 278 28.99 -1.09 -26.02
CA VAL A 278 29.25 -0.76 -24.61
C VAL A 278 28.02 -0.10 -23.97
N GLY A 279 27.23 0.65 -24.75
CA GLY A 279 25.97 1.22 -24.29
C GLY A 279 24.92 0.16 -23.96
N ASP A 280 24.87 -0.97 -24.67
CA ASP A 280 23.97 -2.10 -24.34
C ASP A 280 24.23 -2.65 -22.93
N LEU A 281 25.50 -2.70 -22.52
CA LEU A 281 25.90 -3.14 -21.18
C LEU A 281 25.35 -2.20 -20.09
N SER A 282 25.38 -0.89 -20.33
CA SER A 282 24.87 0.10 -19.39
C SER A 282 23.35 -0.05 -19.18
N VAL A 283 22.60 -0.31 -20.26
CA VAL A 283 21.16 -0.56 -20.21
C VAL A 283 20.84 -1.85 -19.46
N PHE A 284 21.64 -2.91 -19.67
CA PHE A 284 21.50 -4.16 -18.92
C PHE A 284 21.65 -3.93 -17.41
N LEU A 285 22.70 -3.22 -16.99
CA LEU A 285 22.94 -2.93 -15.57
C LEU A 285 21.81 -2.07 -14.97
N ALA A 286 21.35 -1.04 -15.69
CA ALA A 286 20.23 -0.21 -15.27
C ALA A 286 18.92 -1.02 -15.15
N ALA A 287 18.68 -1.94 -16.07
CA ALA A 287 17.51 -2.82 -16.06
C ALA A 287 17.54 -3.77 -14.86
N VAL A 288 18.67 -4.42 -14.58
CA VAL A 288 18.83 -5.31 -13.41
C VAL A 288 18.50 -4.56 -12.11
N ALA A 289 19.09 -3.37 -11.91
CA ALA A 289 18.85 -2.57 -10.71
C ALA A 289 17.37 -2.15 -10.59
N SER A 290 16.78 -1.68 -11.68
CA SER A 290 15.39 -1.19 -11.70
C SER A 290 14.37 -2.31 -11.49
N VAL A 291 14.57 -3.48 -12.10
CA VAL A 291 13.72 -4.66 -11.90
C VAL A 291 13.79 -5.14 -10.45
N GLN A 292 15.00 -5.19 -9.87
CA GLN A 292 15.18 -5.63 -8.49
C GLN A 292 14.50 -4.70 -7.47
N GLY A 293 14.59 -3.37 -7.65
CA GLY A 293 13.92 -2.37 -6.82
C GLY A 293 12.41 -2.31 -7.05
N GLY A 294 11.96 -2.45 -8.30
CA GLY A 294 10.55 -2.48 -8.69
C GLY A 294 9.79 -3.67 -8.09
N LEU A 295 10.41 -4.85 -8.06
CA LEU A 295 9.82 -6.04 -7.44
C LEU A 295 9.62 -5.88 -5.93
N GLY A 296 10.65 -5.41 -5.21
CA GLY A 296 10.58 -5.23 -3.77
C GLY A 296 9.51 -4.19 -3.37
N SER A 297 9.45 -3.08 -4.11
CA SER A 297 8.43 -2.05 -3.89
C SER A 297 7.01 -2.54 -4.18
N ALA A 298 6.80 -3.26 -5.29
CA ALA A 298 5.49 -3.79 -5.65
C ALA A 298 4.97 -4.79 -4.61
N VAL A 299 5.81 -5.73 -4.16
CA VAL A 299 5.42 -6.73 -3.14
C VAL A 299 5.06 -6.04 -1.83
N THR A 300 5.90 -5.10 -1.37
CA THR A 300 5.65 -4.34 -0.15
C THR A 300 4.33 -3.58 -0.22
N ALA A 301 4.05 -2.94 -1.37
CA ALA A 301 2.79 -2.23 -1.60
C ALA A 301 1.57 -3.17 -1.63
N VAL A 302 1.68 -4.37 -2.22
CA VAL A 302 0.60 -5.37 -2.20
C VAL A 302 0.35 -5.88 -0.77
N ALA A 303 1.40 -6.12 0.00
CA ALA A 303 1.30 -6.57 1.39
C ALA A 303 0.59 -5.52 2.27
N ASN A 304 1.03 -4.26 2.18
CA ASN A 304 0.44 -3.14 2.90
C ASN A 304 -1.00 -2.89 2.44
N GLY A 305 -1.24 -2.87 1.13
CA GLY A 305 -2.58 -2.70 0.56
C GLY A 305 -3.58 -3.75 1.05
N HIS A 306 -3.14 -5.01 1.22
CA HIS A 306 -3.98 -6.05 1.80
C HIS A 306 -4.41 -5.73 3.23
N GLN A 307 -3.50 -5.23 4.06
CA GLN A 307 -3.78 -4.81 5.43
C GLN A 307 -4.76 -3.63 5.47
N HIS A 308 -4.50 -2.61 4.65
CA HIS A 308 -5.38 -1.44 4.57
C HIS A 308 -6.79 -1.80 4.08
N LEU A 309 -6.94 -2.79 3.19
CA LEU A 309 -8.26 -3.26 2.75
C LEU A 309 -9.07 -3.89 3.88
N LEU A 310 -8.42 -4.59 4.82
CA LEU A 310 -9.11 -5.18 5.98
C LEU A 310 -9.59 -4.10 6.94
N VAL A 311 -8.77 -3.09 7.21
CA VAL A 311 -9.13 -1.97 8.08
C VAL A 311 -10.23 -1.11 7.45
N PHE A 312 -10.14 -0.84 6.14
CA PHE A 312 -11.15 -0.05 5.42
C PHE A 312 -12.51 -0.76 5.31
N ALA A 313 -12.55 -2.10 5.39
CA ALA A 313 -13.81 -2.83 5.39
C ALA A 313 -14.71 -2.46 6.59
N GLU A 314 -14.11 -2.14 7.74
CA GLU A 314 -14.85 -1.70 8.93
C GLU A 314 -15.47 -0.31 8.72
N TYR A 315 -14.71 0.62 8.12
CA TYR A 315 -15.22 1.93 7.72
C TYR A 315 -16.44 1.82 6.80
N VAL A 316 -16.33 1.00 5.74
CA VAL A 316 -17.43 0.83 4.77
C VAL A 316 -18.67 0.23 5.44
N ALA A 317 -18.50 -0.70 6.39
CA ALA A 317 -19.61 -1.30 7.11
C ALA A 317 -20.41 -0.27 7.92
N VAL A 318 -19.73 0.68 8.58
CA VAL A 318 -20.37 1.75 9.34
C VAL A 318 -21.01 2.80 8.42
N ALA A 319 -20.27 3.26 7.40
CA ALA A 319 -20.74 4.28 6.48
C ALA A 319 -21.97 3.83 5.64
N GLU A 320 -21.98 2.58 5.15
CA GLU A 320 -23.12 2.03 4.42
C GLU A 320 -24.26 1.59 5.35
N GLY A 321 -23.94 1.18 6.59
CA GLY A 321 -24.93 0.80 7.60
C GLY A 321 -25.81 1.98 8.05
N GLY A 322 -25.23 3.17 8.19
CA GLY A 322 -25.98 4.40 8.44
C GLY A 322 -26.92 4.79 7.31
N ALA A 323 -26.46 4.69 6.06
CA ALA A 323 -27.25 5.05 4.88
C ALA A 323 -28.49 4.16 4.67
N ARG A 324 -28.42 2.86 4.98
CA ARG A 324 -29.56 1.95 4.82
C ARG A 324 -30.68 2.17 5.84
N ARG A 325 -30.35 2.65 7.04
CA ARG A 325 -31.35 2.92 8.11
C ARG A 325 -31.98 4.30 7.98
N GLY A 326 -31.22 5.30 7.50
CA GLY A 326 -31.75 6.63 7.21
C GLY A 326 -32.76 6.66 6.06
N GLY A 327 -32.71 5.70 5.13
CA GLY A 327 -33.67 5.58 4.02
C GLY A 327 -34.94 4.77 4.33
N SER A 328 -35.02 4.09 5.47
CA SER A 328 -36.14 3.20 5.82
C SER A 328 -37.07 3.75 6.89
N GLN A 329 -36.91 5.00 7.31
CA GLN A 329 -37.84 5.66 8.22
C GLN A 329 -38.86 6.47 7.43
N THR A 330 -39.87 5.79 6.89
CA THR A 330 -41.19 6.43 6.73
C THR A 330 -41.65 6.85 8.12
N PRO A 331 -42.06 8.12 8.33
CA PRO A 331 -42.58 8.54 9.61
C PRO A 331 -43.82 7.71 9.91
N CYS A 332 -43.83 7.00 11.04
CA CYS A 332 -45.07 6.47 11.58
C CYS A 332 -45.96 7.66 11.92
N THR A 333 -46.84 8.04 11.00
CA THR A 333 -47.94 8.95 11.27
C THR A 333 -48.82 8.28 12.32
N THR A 334 -48.77 8.78 13.55
CA THR A 334 -49.77 8.52 14.58
C THR A 334 -51.08 9.14 14.12
N GLY A 335 -51.83 8.37 13.32
CA GLY A 335 -53.17 8.68 12.85
C GLY A 335 -54.08 7.51 13.17
N SER A 336 -55.10 7.81 13.99
CA SER A 336 -56.20 6.98 14.46
C SER A 336 -56.59 5.74 13.64
N SER A 337 -56.75 4.63 14.37
CA SER A 337 -57.77 3.59 14.15
C SER A 337 -57.90 2.98 12.75
N SER A 338 -57.02 2.04 12.41
CA SER A 338 -57.37 0.71 11.86
C SER A 338 -56.10 0.04 11.33
N THR A 339 -55.65 -0.99 12.03
CA THR A 339 -54.48 -1.77 11.66
C THR A 339 -54.82 -2.66 10.47
N THR A 340 -54.36 -2.31 9.27
CA THR A 340 -54.28 -3.25 8.14
C THR A 340 -52.81 -3.48 7.81
N CYS A 341 -52.31 -4.65 8.20
CA CYS A 341 -50.95 -5.08 7.92
C CYS A 341 -50.87 -5.59 6.47
N GLY A 342 -50.40 -4.76 5.55
CA GLY A 342 -50.11 -5.13 4.17
C GLY A 342 -48.76 -5.84 4.07
N SER A 343 -48.80 -7.16 3.85
CA SER A 343 -47.75 -7.99 3.23
C SER A 343 -46.32 -7.88 3.77
N VAL A 344 -46.09 -8.18 5.06
CA VAL A 344 -44.78 -8.64 5.55
C VAL A 344 -44.99 -9.75 6.59
N THR A 345 -44.17 -10.81 6.47
CA THR A 345 -44.18 -12.08 7.21
C THR A 345 -44.28 -11.94 8.75
N PRO A 346 -45.10 -12.76 9.45
CA PRO A 346 -45.51 -12.51 10.85
C PRO A 346 -44.50 -12.96 11.93
N ARG A 347 -43.20 -13.04 11.65
CA ARG A 347 -42.19 -13.50 12.64
C ARG A 347 -41.32 -12.42 13.28
N ILE A 348 -41.45 -11.15 12.87
CA ILE A 348 -40.59 -10.05 13.36
C ILE A 348 -41.31 -9.10 14.34
N CYS A 349 -42.64 -9.20 14.50
CA CYS A 349 -43.39 -8.29 15.39
C CYS A 349 -43.43 -8.69 16.87
N ARG A 350 -42.86 -9.83 17.29
CA ARG A 350 -43.03 -10.34 18.67
C ARG A 350 -41.96 -9.89 19.69
N GLY A 351 -41.10 -8.93 19.34
CA GLY A 351 -40.02 -8.46 20.23
C GLY A 351 -40.07 -7.00 20.66
N TYR A 352 -40.97 -6.17 20.11
CA TYR A 352 -40.93 -4.71 20.31
C TYR A 352 -42.22 -4.05 20.83
N CYS A 353 -43.30 -4.82 21.02
CA CYS A 353 -44.48 -4.35 21.75
C CYS A 353 -44.83 -5.39 22.82
N GLY A 354 -44.26 -5.20 24.00
CA GLY A 354 -44.61 -5.91 25.21
C GLY A 354 -44.20 -5.04 26.39
N ALA A 355 -45.20 -4.35 26.93
CA ALA A 355 -45.17 -3.72 28.25
C ALA A 355 -44.90 -4.75 29.34
#